data_AF-A0A514ZZT6-F1
#
_entry.id   AF-A0A514ZZT6-F1
#
_cell.length_a   1.000
_cell.length_b   1.000
_cell.length_c   1.000
_cell.angle_alpha   90.00
_cell.angle_beta   90.00
_cell.angle_gamma   90.00
#
_symmetry.space_group_name_H-M   'P 1'
#
loop_
_entity.id
_entity.type
_entity.pdbx_description
1 polymer ?
#
loop_
_entity_poly.entity_id
_entity_poly.type
_entity_poly.pdbx_seq_one_letter_code
_entity_poly.pdbx_strand_id
1 'polypeptide(L)'
;MKRFLFLFLMACLFPLVSPAQTARSPIDYLQVPGPILFERTAYHLAWTSHPTPAFYKQEYLAVGVDPSRFTSMIFFDLLRGTLTVQEAVGTKVAELKKLKEKIRW
;
A
#
# COMPACT_ATOMS: atom_id res chain seq x y z
N MET A 1 8.54 46.27 -17.50
CA MET A 1 7.70 45.66 -16.44
C MET A 1 6.66 44.68 -16.98
N LYS A 2 5.87 45.02 -18.01
CA LYS A 2 4.82 44.12 -18.57
C LYS A 2 5.35 42.83 -19.23
N ARG A 3 6.54 42.87 -19.86
CA ARG A 3 7.20 41.68 -20.46
C ARG A 3 7.76 40.69 -19.42
N PHE A 4 8.21 41.20 -18.27
CA PHE A 4 8.66 40.38 -17.15
C PHE A 4 7.47 39.75 -16.40
N LEU A 5 6.34 40.47 -16.31
CA LEU A 5 5.10 39.96 -15.75
C LEU A 5 4.49 38.84 -16.61
N PHE A 6 4.65 38.91 -17.94
CA PHE A 6 4.17 37.87 -18.87
C PHE A 6 5.00 36.58 -18.80
N LEU A 7 6.32 36.69 -18.57
CA LEU A 7 7.21 35.55 -18.35
C LEU A 7 6.94 34.86 -17.00
N PHE A 8 6.59 35.63 -15.96
CA PHE A 8 6.23 35.08 -14.65
C PHE A 8 4.88 34.35 -14.68
N LEU A 9 3.91 34.83 -15.46
CA LEU A 9 2.60 34.19 -15.62
C LEU A 9 2.68 32.87 -16.41
N MET A 10 3.63 32.73 -17.33
CA MET A 10 3.79 31.50 -18.11
C MET A 10 4.52 30.38 -17.34
N ALA A 11 5.34 30.70 -16.34
CA ALA A 11 6.03 29.72 -15.51
C ALA A 11 5.10 28.99 -14.52
N CYS A 12 3.95 29.58 -14.16
CA CYS A 12 2.94 28.94 -13.31
C CYS A 12 2.03 27.93 -14.05
N LEU A 13 2.17 27.81 -15.38
CA LEU A 13 1.42 26.87 -16.20
C LEU A 13 2.14 25.53 -16.42
N PHE A 14 3.24 25.26 -15.71
CA PHE A 14 3.75 23.89 -15.62
C PHE A 14 2.69 23.06 -14.88
N PRO A 15 1.98 22.14 -15.56
CA PRO A 15 1.08 21.27 -14.85
C PRO A 15 1.93 20.43 -13.89
N LEU A 16 1.49 20.35 -12.63
CA LEU A 16 1.81 19.23 -11.76
C LEU A 16 1.24 17.97 -12.43
N VAL A 17 1.92 17.46 -13.44
CA VAL A 17 1.84 16.05 -13.80
C VAL A 17 2.60 15.31 -12.71
N SER A 18 1.96 15.19 -11.55
CA SER A 18 2.26 14.10 -10.63
C SER A 18 2.19 12.82 -11.47
N PRO A 19 3.22 11.97 -11.49
CA PRO A 19 3.03 10.62 -11.97
C PRO A 19 1.96 9.97 -11.09
N ALA A 20 0.69 10.08 -11.51
CA ALA A 20 -0.32 9.11 -11.16
C ALA A 20 0.34 7.78 -11.49
N GLN A 21 0.60 6.96 -10.47
CA GLN A 21 1.11 5.61 -10.68
C GLN A 21 0.18 4.98 -11.70
N THR A 22 0.63 4.84 -12.95
CA THR A 22 -0.01 3.95 -13.92
C THR A 22 -0.16 2.64 -13.18
N ALA A 23 -1.40 2.21 -12.95
CA ALA A 23 -1.72 1.04 -12.13
C ALA A 23 -1.07 -0.19 -12.77
N ARG A 24 0.20 -0.44 -12.43
CA ARG A 24 0.90 -1.66 -12.81
C ARG A 24 0.20 -2.79 -12.12
N SER A 25 -0.05 -3.87 -12.85
CA SER A 25 -0.59 -5.09 -12.24
C SER A 25 0.29 -5.49 -11.05
N PRO A 26 -0.31 -5.81 -9.89
CA PRO A 26 0.44 -6.18 -8.71
C PRO A 26 1.23 -7.47 -8.97
N ILE A 27 2.46 -7.52 -8.45
CA ILE A 27 3.35 -8.69 -8.59
C ILE A 27 2.98 -9.70 -7.51
N ASP A 28 2.65 -10.93 -7.87
CA ASP A 28 2.42 -11.98 -6.87
C ASP A 28 3.75 -12.56 -6.37
N TYR A 29 4.32 -11.95 -5.33
CA TYR A 29 5.53 -12.42 -4.66
C TYR A 29 5.34 -13.73 -3.90
N LEU A 30 4.13 -13.98 -3.40
CA LEU A 30 3.80 -15.12 -2.55
C LEU A 30 3.26 -16.31 -3.32
N GLN A 31 3.00 -16.15 -4.62
CA GLN A 31 2.45 -17.19 -5.51
C GLN A 31 1.16 -17.80 -4.94
N VAL A 32 0.30 -16.97 -4.37
CA VAL A 32 -0.94 -17.43 -3.74
C VAL A 32 -1.94 -17.76 -4.85
N PRO A 33 -2.41 -19.02 -4.96
CA PRO A 33 -3.41 -19.37 -5.96
C PRO A 33 -4.68 -18.51 -5.79
N GLY A 34 -5.06 -17.81 -6.86
CA GLY A 34 -6.17 -16.85 -6.83
C GLY A 34 -7.40 -17.28 -7.62
N PRO A 35 -8.58 -16.72 -7.29
CA PRO A 35 -8.86 -15.83 -6.16
C PRO A 35 -8.95 -16.58 -4.82
N ILE A 36 -8.71 -15.87 -3.71
CA ILE A 36 -8.92 -16.39 -2.36
C ILE A 36 -10.42 -16.34 -2.07
N LEU A 37 -11.05 -17.50 -1.84
CA LEU A 37 -12.45 -17.58 -1.45
C LEU A 37 -12.57 -17.52 0.07
N PHE A 38 -13.21 -16.48 0.58
CA PHE A 38 -13.47 -16.30 2.01
C PHE A 38 -14.88 -15.74 2.22
N GLU A 39 -15.67 -16.37 3.09
CA GLU A 39 -17.06 -15.95 3.36
C GLU A 39 -17.89 -15.74 2.08
N ARG A 40 -17.77 -16.67 1.12
CA ARG A 40 -18.42 -16.62 -0.22
C ARG A 40 -18.01 -15.42 -1.09
N THR A 41 -16.98 -14.67 -0.70
CA THR A 41 -16.43 -13.54 -1.46
C THR A 41 -15.09 -13.94 -2.07
N ALA A 42 -14.92 -13.66 -3.36
CA ALA A 42 -13.66 -13.86 -4.07
C ALA A 42 -12.77 -12.61 -3.95
N TYR A 43 -11.58 -12.78 -3.38
CA TYR A 43 -10.59 -11.71 -3.23
C TYR A 43 -9.44 -11.91 -4.22
N HIS A 44 -9.15 -10.87 -4.99
CA HIS A 44 -8.15 -10.83 -6.04
C HIS A 44 -7.00 -9.92 -5.64
N LEU A 45 -5.78 -10.26 -6.07
CA LEU A 45 -4.59 -9.46 -5.78
C LEU A 45 -4.77 -8.05 -6.34
N ALA A 46 -4.79 -7.06 -5.44
CA ALA A 46 -5.05 -5.66 -5.78
C ALA A 46 -3.79 -4.80 -5.62
N TRP A 47 -2.94 -5.12 -4.64
CA TRP A 47 -1.72 -4.36 -4.37
C TRP A 47 -0.63 -5.22 -3.74
N THR A 48 0.63 -4.88 -4.01
CA THR A 48 1.78 -5.52 -3.38
C THR A 48 2.87 -4.52 -3.03
N SER A 49 3.71 -4.87 -2.04
CA SER A 49 4.91 -4.13 -1.71
C SER A 49 6.01 -5.05 -1.19
N HIS A 50 7.24 -4.70 -1.53
CA HIS A 50 8.45 -5.36 -1.08
C HIS A 50 9.42 -4.33 -0.49
N PRO A 51 9.13 -3.79 0.72
CA PRO A 51 9.85 -2.64 1.26
C PRO A 51 11.27 -2.98 1.75
N THR A 52 11.52 -4.24 2.11
CA THR A 52 12.85 -4.75 2.47
C THR A 52 13.03 -6.15 1.89
N PRO A 53 14.26 -6.65 1.69
CA PRO A 53 14.50 -7.99 1.13
C PRO A 53 13.81 -9.14 1.89
N ALA A 54 13.53 -8.94 3.17
CA ALA A 54 12.90 -9.90 4.05
C ALA A 54 11.37 -9.72 4.18
N PHE A 55 10.80 -8.61 3.71
CA PHE A 55 9.41 -8.28 3.99
C PHE A 55 8.58 -8.15 2.72
N TYR A 56 7.46 -8.87 2.69
CA TYR A 56 6.53 -8.91 1.56
C TYR A 56 5.13 -8.58 2.06
N LYS A 57 4.42 -7.76 1.29
CA LYS A 57 3.05 -7.35 1.56
C LYS A 57 2.19 -7.63 0.34
N GLN A 58 1.04 -8.26 0.54
CA GLN A 58 0.03 -8.43 -0.50
C GLN A 58 -1.35 -8.10 0.04
N GLU A 59 -2.09 -7.33 -0.73
CA GLU A 59 -3.47 -6.94 -0.45
C GLU A 59 -4.38 -7.56 -1.52
N TYR A 60 -5.49 -8.11 -1.07
CA TYR A 60 -6.52 -8.67 -1.92
C TYR A 60 -7.86 -8.02 -1.62
N LEU A 61 -8.53 -7.57 -2.68
CA LEU A 61 -9.83 -6.91 -2.63
C LEU A 61 -10.85 -7.68 -3.46
N ALA A 62 -12.13 -7.51 -3.15
CA ALA A 62 -13.19 -8.01 -4.02
C ALA A 62 -13.16 -7.27 -5.38
N VAL A 63 -13.62 -7.94 -6.44
CA VAL A 63 -13.64 -7.36 -7.79
C VAL A 63 -14.46 -6.07 -7.82
N GLY A 64 -13.91 -5.04 -8.47
CA GLY A 64 -14.60 -3.75 -8.66
C GLY A 64 -14.59 -2.84 -7.43
N VAL A 65 -13.96 -3.24 -6.32
CA VAL A 65 -13.80 -2.39 -5.14
C VAL A 65 -12.72 -1.34 -5.38
N ASP A 66 -13.05 -0.09 -5.06
CA ASP A 66 -12.09 1.01 -5.00
C ASP A 66 -11.14 0.80 -3.80
N PRO A 67 -9.81 0.72 -4.01
CA PRO A 67 -8.83 0.57 -2.94
C PRO A 67 -8.86 1.69 -1.89
N SER A 68 -9.44 2.85 -2.20
CA SER A 68 -9.61 3.94 -1.23
C SER A 68 -10.89 3.83 -0.39
N ARG A 69 -11.80 2.91 -0.71
CA ARG A 69 -13.14 2.81 -0.12
C ARG A 69 -13.60 1.38 0.18
N PHE A 70 -12.68 0.44 0.34
CA PHE A 70 -13.03 -0.94 0.67
C PHE A 70 -13.62 -1.06 2.09
N THR A 71 -14.53 -2.02 2.26
CA THR A 71 -15.10 -2.39 3.57
C THR A 71 -14.49 -3.68 4.12
N SER A 72 -13.98 -4.54 3.26
CA SER A 72 -13.26 -5.76 3.60
C SER A 72 -12.05 -5.96 2.69
N MET A 73 -11.00 -6.58 3.23
CA MET A 73 -9.80 -6.97 2.50
C MET A 73 -9.17 -8.20 3.15
N ILE A 74 -8.37 -8.94 2.37
CA ILE A 74 -7.40 -9.91 2.90
C ILE A 74 -6.02 -9.29 2.74
N PHE A 75 -5.24 -9.27 3.81
CA PHE A 75 -3.91 -8.68 3.81
C PHE A 75 -2.89 -9.68 4.36
N PHE A 76 -1.84 -9.94 3.58
CA PHE A 76 -0.73 -10.79 3.97
C PHE A 76 0.52 -9.94 4.21
N ASP A 77 1.07 -10.05 5.43
CA ASP A 77 2.39 -9.56 5.82
C ASP A 77 3.29 -10.80 6.04
N LEU A 78 4.25 -11.03 5.13
CA LEU A 78 5.23 -12.12 5.28
C LEU A 78 6.61 -11.55 5.60
N LEU A 79 7.12 -11.88 6.78
CA LEU A 79 8.50 -11.62 7.17
C LEU A 79 9.32 -12.91 7.06
N ARG A 80 10.28 -12.93 6.14
CA ARG A 80 11.23 -14.03 5.93
C ARG A 80 12.47 -13.78 6.78
N GLY A 81 12.76 -14.66 7.73
CA GLY A 81 13.95 -14.57 8.56
C GLY A 81 14.01 -15.65 9.62
N THR A 82 14.97 -15.53 10.54
CA THR A 82 15.23 -16.48 11.63
C THR A 82 14.63 -16.02 12.97
N LEU A 83 13.69 -15.07 12.93
CA LEU A 83 13.01 -14.58 14.12
C LEU A 83 12.17 -15.70 14.72
N THR A 84 12.24 -15.84 16.04
CA THR A 84 11.27 -16.63 16.79
C THR A 84 9.89 -15.97 16.70
N VAL A 85 8.83 -16.76 16.88
CA VAL A 85 7.45 -16.26 16.92
C VAL A 85 7.30 -15.15 17.97
N GLN A 86 7.97 -15.29 19.12
CA GLN A 86 7.93 -14.31 20.20
C GLN A 86 8.53 -12.95 19.79
N GLU A 87 9.66 -12.95 19.08
CA GLU A 87 10.29 -11.72 18.58
C GLU A 87 9.44 -11.04 17.50
N ALA A 88 8.85 -11.83 16.59
CA ALA A 88 7.96 -11.32 15.55
C ALA A 88 6.71 -10.65 16.17
N VAL A 89 6.08 -11.31 17.15
CA VAL A 89 4.95 -10.75 17.90
C VAL A 89 5.37 -9.50 18.67
N GLY A 90 6.51 -9.54 19.36
CA GLY A 90 7.04 -8.40 20.11
C GLY A 90 7.23 -7.16 19.23
N THR A 91 7.71 -7.35 18.00
CA THR A 91 7.86 -6.27 17.01
C THR A 91 6.51 -5.64 16.67
N LYS A 92 5.48 -6.44 16.38
CA LYS A 92 4.13 -5.94 16.10
C LYS A 92 3.49 -5.24 17.31
N VAL A 93 3.70 -5.74 18.52
CA VAL A 93 3.25 -5.08 19.74
C VAL A 93 3.92 -3.71 19.91
N ALA A 94 5.22 -3.60 19.62
CA ALA A 94 5.94 -2.34 19.69
C ALA A 94 5.45 -1.32 18.64
N GLU A 95 5.19 -1.76 17.41
CA GLU A 95 4.56 -0.93 16.35
C GLU A 95 3.20 -0.38 16.82
N LEU A 96 2.33 -1.25 17.36
CA LEU A 96 1.01 -0.86 17.86
C LEU A 96 1.08 0.11 19.03
N LYS A 97 2.05 -0.04 19.95
CA LYS A 97 2.26 0.90 21.06
C LYS A 97 2.61 2.30 20.55
N LYS A 98 3.55 2.41 19.60
CA LYS A 98 3.91 3.68 18.97
C LYS A 98 2.73 4.33 18.25
N LEU A 99 1.91 3.53 17.55
CA LEU A 99 0.70 4.03 16.89
C LEU A 99 -0.31 4.58 17.91
N LYS A 100 -0.52 3.89 19.03
CA LYS A 100 -1.40 4.38 20.11
C LYS A 100 -0.91 5.69 20.71
N GLU A 101 0.40 5.84 20.93
CA GLU A 101 0.98 7.09 21.42
C GLU A 101 0.73 8.25 20.45
N LYS A 102 0.88 8.01 19.14
CA LYS A 102 0.66 9.03 18.10
C LYS A 102 -0.80 9.47 17.95
N ILE A 103 -1.76 8.59 18.28
CA ILE A 103 -3.21 8.83 18.12
C ILE A 103 -3.82 9.53 19.36
N ARG A 104 -3.12 9.56 20.49
CA ARG A 104 -3.60 10.15 21.73
C ARG A 104 -3.52 11.69 21.65
N TRP A 105 -4.58 12.31 21.14
CA TRP A 105 -4.89 13.75 21.27
C TRP A 105 -5.31 14.09 22.70
#